data_AF-A0A6A7LKL1-F1
#
_entry.id   AF-A0A6A7LKL1-F1
#
_cell.length_a   1.000
_cell.length_b   1.000
_cell.length_c   1.000
_cell.angle_alpha   90.00
_cell.angle_beta   90.00
_cell.angle_gamma   90.00
#
_symmetry.space_group_name_H-M   'P 1'
#
loop_
_entity.id
_entity.type
_entity.pdbx_description
1 polymer ?
#
loop_
_entity_poly.entity_id
_entity_poly.type
_entity_poly.pdbx_seq_one_letter_code
_entity_poly.pdbx_strand_id
1 'polypeptide(L)'
;MISRTKTISLLVAIITSAISALPIAFASTGVLKNAQDCYDAGYEDGRDSPFEGRANDICRQFTDDQGNPYYSGFVYGCMSITGNTMDDCESATD
;
A
#
# COMPACT_ATOMS: atom_id res chain seq x y z
N MET A 1 8.99 -59.97 9.51
CA MET A 1 7.52 -59.84 9.70
C MET A 1 7.12 -58.39 9.45
N ILE A 2 5.98 -58.19 8.81
CA ILE A 2 5.45 -56.95 8.24
C ILE A 2 4.59 -56.17 9.25
N SER A 3 4.71 -54.84 9.22
CA SER A 3 3.70 -53.79 9.52
C SER A 3 3.19 -53.59 10.95
N ARG A 4 3.24 -52.33 11.43
CA ARG A 4 2.06 -51.42 11.49
C ARG A 4 2.45 -50.00 11.91
N THR A 5 2.21 -49.08 10.99
CA THR A 5 2.13 -47.61 11.10
C THR A 5 1.25 -47.15 12.27
N LYS A 6 1.54 -45.98 12.87
CA LYS A 6 0.53 -44.99 13.28
C LYS A 6 1.14 -43.63 13.70
N THR A 7 0.95 -42.66 12.81
CA THR A 7 0.52 -41.27 13.07
C THR A 7 1.39 -40.37 13.95
N ILE A 8 2.24 -39.61 13.26
CA ILE A 8 2.54 -38.18 13.42
C ILE A 8 1.48 -37.46 14.27
N SER A 9 1.87 -36.94 15.44
CA SER A 9 1.10 -35.92 16.17
C SER A 9 1.81 -34.58 16.04
N LEU A 10 1.44 -33.87 14.98
CA LEU A 10 1.82 -32.47 14.77
C LEU A 10 0.72 -31.61 15.42
N LEU A 11 1.00 -31.05 16.59
CA LEU A 11 0.14 -30.03 17.21
C LEU A 11 1.04 -28.94 17.79
N VAL A 12 1.51 -28.06 16.91
CA VAL A 12 1.90 -26.71 17.31
C VAL A 12 0.74 -25.82 16.92
N ALA A 13 -0.07 -25.45 17.93
CA ALA A 13 -1.14 -24.49 17.76
C ALA A 13 -0.51 -23.12 17.44
N ILE A 14 -0.56 -22.75 16.17
CA ILE A 14 -0.19 -21.41 15.70
C ILE A 14 -1.27 -20.47 16.24
N ILE A 15 -0.95 -19.71 17.28
CA ILE A 15 -1.76 -18.57 17.71
C ILE A 15 -1.47 -17.45 16.70
N THR A 16 -2.06 -17.53 15.52
CA THR A 16 -2.20 -16.34 14.67
C THR A 16 -3.25 -15.48 15.35
N SER A 17 -2.78 -14.55 16.17
CA SER A 17 -3.58 -13.39 16.52
C SER A 17 -3.99 -12.73 15.21
N ALA A 18 -5.24 -12.95 14.80
CA ALA A 18 -5.88 -12.18 13.77
C ALA A 18 -5.94 -10.74 14.29
N ILE A 19 -4.88 -9.98 14.07
CA ILE A 19 -4.98 -8.54 14.01
C ILE A 19 -5.76 -8.33 12.74
N SER A 20 -7.08 -8.31 12.86
CA SER A 20 -7.95 -7.71 11.87
C SER A 20 -7.48 -6.26 11.78
N ALA A 21 -6.51 -6.03 10.90
CA ALA A 21 -6.14 -4.71 10.43
C ALA A 21 -7.40 -4.20 9.75
N LEU A 22 -8.25 -3.53 10.55
CA LEU A 22 -9.14 -2.53 10.00
C LEU A 22 -8.22 -1.63 9.18
N PRO A 23 -8.47 -1.44 7.87
CA PRO A 23 -7.83 -0.33 7.19
C PRO A 23 -8.32 0.91 7.94
N ILE A 24 -7.48 1.44 8.82
CA ILE A 24 -7.66 2.78 9.31
C ILE A 24 -7.28 3.62 8.10
N ALA A 25 -8.24 3.79 7.20
CA ALA A 25 -8.16 4.76 6.14
C ALA A 25 -8.12 6.11 6.83
N PHE A 26 -6.91 6.55 7.19
CA PHE A 26 -6.61 7.96 7.35
C PHE A 26 -6.72 8.52 5.94
N ALA A 27 -7.96 8.73 5.47
CA ALA A 27 -8.19 9.68 4.40
C ALA A 27 -7.61 10.98 4.95
N SER A 28 -6.44 11.37 4.47
CA SER A 28 -5.88 12.68 4.73
C SER A 28 -6.92 13.68 4.24
N THR A 29 -7.79 14.14 5.14
CA THR A 29 -8.79 15.17 4.85
C THR A 29 -8.12 16.54 4.69
N GLY A 30 -6.79 16.56 4.51
CA GLY A 30 -6.06 17.70 4.01
C GLY A 30 -6.60 18.04 2.63
N VAL A 31 -7.24 19.20 2.52
CA VAL A 31 -7.59 19.76 1.22
C VAL A 31 -6.31 19.80 0.39
N LEU A 32 -6.27 19.07 -0.73
CA LEU A 32 -5.15 19.02 -1.66
C LEU A 32 -5.01 20.40 -2.35
N LYS A 33 -4.23 21.31 -1.77
CA LYS A 33 -4.17 22.72 -2.18
C LYS A 33 -2.93 23.07 -2.98
N ASN A 34 -1.89 22.25 -2.92
CA ASN A 34 -0.61 22.49 -3.57
C ASN A 34 0.10 21.17 -3.91
N ALA A 35 1.22 21.26 -4.63
CA ALA A 35 2.01 20.10 -5.04
C ALA A 35 2.51 19.25 -3.85
N GLN A 36 2.91 19.87 -2.74
CA GLN A 36 3.37 19.15 -1.56
C GLN A 36 2.23 18.38 -0.90
N ASP A 37 1.06 18.99 -0.71
CA ASP A 37 -0.11 18.30 -0.15
C ASP A 37 -0.48 17.07 -1.01
N CYS A 38 -0.40 17.21 -2.33
CA CYS A 38 -0.62 16.11 -3.26
C CYS A 38 0.41 14.99 -3.14
N TYR A 39 1.69 15.35 -3.03
CA TYR A 39 2.76 14.38 -2.83
C TYR A 39 2.61 13.62 -1.51
N ASP A 40 2.34 14.33 -0.42
CA ASP A 40 2.18 13.73 0.91
C ASP A 40 0.97 12.79 0.95
N ALA A 41 -0.16 13.20 0.37
CA ALA A 41 -1.35 12.36 0.27
C ALA A 41 -1.08 11.10 -0.58
N GLY A 42 -0.43 11.26 -1.72
CA GLY A 42 0.00 10.12 -2.54
C GLY A 42 0.91 9.19 -1.76
N TYR A 43 1.90 9.72 -1.05
CA TYR A 43 2.85 8.93 -0.27
C TYR A 43 2.19 8.15 0.88
N GLU A 44 1.25 8.75 1.60
CA GLU A 44 0.45 8.06 2.61
C GLU A 44 -0.39 6.95 1.98
N ASP A 45 -1.06 7.24 0.86
CA ASP A 45 -1.86 6.24 0.16
C ASP A 45 -0.98 5.09 -0.34
N GLY A 46 0.15 5.37 -0.96
CA GLY A 46 1.08 4.33 -1.44
C GLY A 46 1.55 3.37 -0.35
N ARG A 47 1.57 3.80 0.92
CA ARG A 47 1.98 2.96 2.05
C ARG A 47 0.87 2.04 2.55
N ASP A 48 -0.36 2.54 2.61
CA ASP A 48 -1.40 1.92 3.42
C ASP A 48 -2.82 1.92 2.77
N SER A 49 -2.96 2.47 1.56
CA SER A 49 -4.23 2.61 0.81
C SER A 49 -4.10 2.24 -0.68
N PRO A 50 -5.20 1.94 -1.38
CA PRO A 50 -5.19 1.84 -2.84
C PRO A 50 -5.01 3.22 -3.50
N PHE A 51 -4.56 3.24 -4.75
CA PHE A 51 -4.46 4.45 -5.56
C PHE A 51 -5.84 5.12 -5.74
N GLU A 52 -5.97 6.41 -5.40
CA GLU A 52 -7.23 7.14 -5.48
C GLU A 52 -7.27 8.03 -6.72
N GLY A 53 -8.07 7.60 -7.71
CA GLY A 53 -8.15 8.28 -9.00
C GLY A 53 -8.63 9.73 -8.93
N ARG A 54 -9.55 10.07 -8.02
CA ARG A 54 -10.02 11.46 -7.88
C ARG A 54 -8.94 12.36 -7.30
N ALA A 55 -8.19 11.91 -6.30
CA ALA A 55 -7.06 12.64 -5.72
C ALA A 55 -5.99 12.87 -6.79
N ASN A 56 -5.66 11.83 -7.56
CA ASN A 56 -4.76 11.95 -8.71
C ASN A 56 -5.23 13.03 -9.68
N ASP A 57 -6.50 13.01 -10.09
CA ASP A 57 -7.08 13.98 -11.03
C ASP A 57 -7.04 15.42 -10.52
N ILE A 58 -7.37 15.64 -9.23
CA ILE A 58 -7.25 16.95 -8.59
C ILE A 58 -5.79 17.41 -8.64
N CYS A 59 -4.86 16.51 -8.33
CA CYS A 59 -3.44 16.82 -8.24
C CYS A 59 -2.74 17.02 -9.60
N ARG A 60 -3.36 16.58 -10.71
CA ARG A 60 -2.86 16.86 -12.07
C ARG A 60 -2.66 18.35 -12.32
N GLN A 61 -3.43 19.22 -11.67
CA GLN A 61 -3.32 20.67 -11.83
C GLN A 61 -1.99 21.25 -11.30
N PHE A 62 -1.25 20.47 -10.50
CA PHE A 62 0.05 20.83 -9.95
C PHE A 62 1.21 20.07 -10.63
N THR A 63 0.96 19.43 -11.77
CA THR A 63 2.00 18.73 -12.53
C THR A 63 3.01 19.72 -13.09
N ASP A 64 4.30 19.43 -12.88
CA ASP A 64 5.43 20.17 -13.44
C ASP A 64 6.42 19.22 -14.13
N ASP A 65 7.66 19.67 -14.34
CA ASP A 65 8.72 18.88 -14.95
C ASP A 65 9.10 17.62 -14.13
N GLN A 66 8.67 17.53 -12.87
CA GLN A 66 8.86 16.36 -11.99
C GLN A 66 7.69 15.37 -12.05
N GLY A 67 6.63 15.67 -12.80
CA GLY A 67 5.47 14.80 -13.00
C GLY A 67 4.29 15.13 -12.09
N ASN A 68 3.28 14.25 -12.06
CA ASN A 68 2.11 14.44 -11.20
C ASN A 68 2.52 14.16 -9.74
N PRO A 69 2.37 15.13 -8.82
CA PRO A 69 2.85 14.98 -7.45
C PRO A 69 2.17 13.85 -6.68
N TYR A 70 0.87 13.62 -6.88
CA TYR A 70 0.15 12.53 -6.21
C TYR A 70 0.61 11.16 -6.70
N TYR A 71 0.74 10.98 -8.01
CA TYR A 71 1.30 9.75 -8.59
C TYR A 71 2.70 9.47 -8.08
N SER A 72 3.59 10.48 -8.13
CA SER A 72 4.96 10.35 -7.65
C SER A 72 4.99 9.99 -6.17
N GLY A 73 4.19 10.69 -5.34
CA GLY A 73 4.03 10.38 -3.93
C GLY A 73 3.63 8.92 -3.71
N PHE A 74 2.59 8.46 -4.40
CA PHE A 74 2.08 7.08 -4.31
C PHE A 74 3.15 6.04 -4.62
N VAL A 75 3.87 6.19 -5.74
CA VAL A 75 4.94 5.26 -6.10
C VAL A 75 6.03 5.23 -5.04
N TYR A 76 6.48 6.38 -4.53
CA TYR A 76 7.49 6.44 -3.46
C TYR A 76 7.00 5.89 -2.12
N GLY A 77 5.72 6.11 -1.78
CA GLY A 77 5.07 5.54 -0.61
C GLY A 77 5.05 4.02 -0.68
N CYS A 78 4.62 3.48 -1.82
CA CYS A 78 4.58 2.04 -2.07
C CYS A 78 5.98 1.41 -2.04
N MET A 79 6.98 2.05 -2.64
CA MET A 79 8.37 1.56 -2.61
C MET A 79 9.01 1.63 -1.22
N SER A 80 8.46 2.43 -0.30
CA SER A 80 8.95 2.48 1.09
C SER A 80 8.59 1.23 1.89
N ILE A 81 7.63 0.42 1.42
CA ILE A 81 7.26 -0.85 2.03
C ILE A 81 8.29 -1.92 1.64
N THR A 82 8.83 -2.62 2.63
CA THR A 82 9.82 -3.68 2.38
C THR A 82 9.23 -4.79 1.53
N GLY A 83 9.84 -5.05 0.37
CA GLY A 83 9.45 -6.13 -0.54
C GLY A 83 8.75 -5.66 -1.81
N ASN A 84 8.34 -4.39 -1.88
CA ASN A 84 7.76 -3.81 -3.09
C ASN A 84 8.84 -3.37 -4.07
N THR A 85 8.60 -3.59 -5.36
CA THR A 85 9.43 -3.09 -6.46
C THR A 85 8.77 -1.89 -7.15
N MET A 86 9.53 -1.18 -8.00
CA MET A 86 8.97 -0.10 -8.82
C MET A 86 7.80 -0.61 -9.68
N ASP A 87 8.01 -1.73 -10.39
CA ASP A 87 7.00 -2.34 -11.26
C ASP A 87 5.72 -2.70 -10.49
N ASP A 88 5.84 -3.25 -9.28
CA ASP A 88 4.68 -3.55 -8.43
C ASP A 88 3.89 -2.27 -8.12
N CYS A 89 4.61 -1.20 -7.75
CA CYS A 89 4.01 0.07 -7.36
C CYS A 89 3.38 0.84 -8.53
N GLU A 90 4.00 0.83 -9.71
CA GLU A 90 3.42 1.42 -10.91
C GLU A 90 2.17 0.65 -11.35
N SER A 91 2.21 -0.69 -11.33
CA SER A 91 1.05 -1.53 -11.68
C SER A 91 -0.15 -1.36 -10.75
N ALA A 92 0.05 -0.86 -9.52
CA ALA A 92 -1.02 -0.54 -8.58
C ALA A 92 -1.76 0.77 -8.92
N THR A 93 -1.30 1.51 -9.93
CA THR A 93 -1.91 2.76 -10.41
C THR A 93 -2.73 2.60 -11.69
N ASP A 94 -2.68 1.42 -12.32
CA ASP A 94 -3.36 1.07 -13.58
C ASP A 94 -4.85 0.71 -13.41
#